data_AF-A0A699U4I6-F1
#
_entry.id   AF-A0A699U4I6-F1
#
_cell.length_a   1.000
_cell.length_b   1.000
_cell.length_c   1.000
_cell.angle_alpha   90.00
_cell.angle_beta   90.00
_cell.angle_gamma   90.00
#
_symmetry.space_group_name_H-M   'P 1'
#
loop_
_entity.id
_entity.type
_entity.pdbx_description
1 polymer ?
#
loop_
_entity_poly.entity_id
_entity_poly.type
_entity_poly.pdbx_seq_one_letter_code
_entity_poly.pdbx_strand_id
1 'polypeptide(L)' 'FATETFAMGLNMPAKTVVFTSVRKWDGDSHRYVGSGEYIQMSGRAGRRGKDERGICIIMIDEQ' A
#
# COMPACT_ATOMS: atom_id res chain seq x y z
N PHE A 1 10.13 -2.16 -5.30
CA PHE A 1 9.59 -0.82 -5.01
C PHE A 1 8.63 -0.46 -6.13
N ALA A 2 7.44 0.04 -5.79
CA ALA A 2 6.40 0.39 -6.76
C ALA A 2 5.63 1.61 -6.25
N THR A 3 5.12 2.42 -7.17
CA THR A 3 4.28 3.59 -6.89
C THR A 3 2.81 3.18 -6.73
N GLU A 4 1.98 4.04 -6.16
CA GLU A 4 0.55 3.80 -5.92
C GLU A 4 -0.22 3.31 -7.16
N THR A 5 0.14 3.79 -8.35
CA THR A 5 -0.44 3.38 -9.64
C THR A 5 -0.33 1.87 -9.90
N PHE A 6 0.69 1.21 -9.35
CA PHE A 6 0.85 -0.24 -9.44
C PHE A 6 -0.29 -0.99 -8.73
N ALA A 7 -0.82 -0.43 -7.63
CA ALA A 7 -1.93 -1.04 -6.91
C ALA A 7 -3.26 -0.97 -7.69
N MET A 8 -3.40 -0.04 -8.65
CA MET A 8 -4.62 0.13 -9.45
C MET A 8 -4.63 -0.70 -10.73
N GLY A 9 -3.47 -1.02 -11.33
CA GLY A 9 -3.41 -1.49 -12.73
C GLY A 9 -3.36 -2.99 -12.97
N LEU A 10 -2.94 -3.81 -12.01
CA LEU A 10 -2.72 -5.25 -12.23
C LEU A 10 -3.09 -6.08 -11.00
N ASN A 11 -3.63 -7.29 -11.25
CA ASN A 11 -3.91 -8.24 -10.18
C ASN A 11 -2.65 -9.01 -9.77
N MET A 12 -1.62 -8.29 -9.32
CA MET A 12 -0.34 -8.84 -8.90
C MET A 12 -0.23 -8.83 -7.36
N PRO A 13 -0.65 -9.91 -6.67
CA PRO A 13 -0.54 -10.02 -5.23
C PRO A 13 0.90 -10.32 -4.79
N ALA A 14 1.31 -9.73 -3.67
CA ALA A 14 2.57 -9.97 -2.99
C ALA A 14 2.32 -10.60 -1.60
N LYS A 15 3.30 -11.30 -1.02
CA LYS A 15 3.15 -11.85 0.34
C LYS A 15 3.01 -10.74 1.39
N THR A 16 3.78 -9.67 1.21
CA THR A 16 3.87 -8.54 2.14
C THR A 16 3.83 -7.23 1.37
N VAL A 17 3.09 -6.25 1.89
CA VAL A 17 3.09 -4.86 1.43
C VAL A 17 3.72 -4.01 2.53
N VAL A 18 4.62 -3.11 2.14
CA VAL A 18 5.29 -2.19 3.07
C VAL A 18 5.03 -0.76 2.60
N PHE A 19 4.38 0.03 3.45
CA PHE A 19 4.20 1.46 3.25
C PHE A 19 5.40 2.18 3.83
N THR A 20 6.17 2.85 2.96
CA THR A 20 7.37 3.59 3.37
C THR A 20 7.05 4.99 3.90
N SER A 21 5.91 5.55 3.52
CA SER A 21 5.34 6.79 4.04
C SER A 21 3.82 6.71 3.98
N VAL A 22 3.16 7.32 4.95
CA VAL A 22 1.69 7.48 5.00
C VAL A 22 1.22 8.82 4.44
N ARG A 23 2.16 9.68 4.02
CA ARG A 23 1.89 10.97 3.39
C ARG A 23 2.25 10.92 1.92
N LYS A 24 1.36 11.44 1.07
CA LYS A 24 1.55 11.57 -0.39
C LYS A 24 1.31 13.01 -0.82
N TRP A 25 2.00 13.40 -1.89
CA TRP A 25 1.71 14.65 -2.60
C TRP A 25 0.49 14.44 -3.51
N ASP A 26 -0.51 15.30 -3.41
CA ASP A 26 -1.71 15.26 -4.26
C ASP A 26 -1.67 16.25 -5.43
N GLY A 27 -0.61 17.05 -5.53
CA GLY A 27 -0.50 18.15 -6.49
C GLY A 27 -0.34 19.50 -5.80
N ASP A 28 -0.98 19.67 -4.63
CA ASP A 28 -1.04 20.93 -3.88
C ASP A 28 -0.46 20.80 -2.47
N SER A 29 -0.65 19.66 -1.81
CA SER A 29 -0.25 19.45 -0.43
C SER A 29 0.24 18.03 -0.15
N HIS A 30 1.02 17.87 0.92
CA HIS A 30 1.31 16.56 1.50
C HIS A 30 0.17 16.16 2.42
N ARG A 31 -0.69 15.27 1.95
CA ARG A 31 -1.82 14.74 2.72
C ARG A 31 -1.61 13.28 3.09
N TYR A 32 -2.36 12.83 4.10
CA TYR A 32 -2.40 11.41 4.43
C TYR A 32 -3.08 10.60 3.31
N VAL A 33 -2.63 9.36 3.17
CA VAL A 33 -3.27 8.35 2.33
C VAL A 33 -4.69 8.13 2.84
N GLY A 34 -5.67 8.27 1.96
CA GLY A 34 -7.07 8.06 2.27
C GLY A 34 -7.38 6.58 2.52
N SER A 35 -8.49 6.30 3.20
CA SER A 35 -8.91 4.93 3.51
C SER A 35 -9.06 4.05 2.27
N GLY A 36 -9.62 4.57 1.17
CA GLY A 36 -9.75 3.85 -0.09
C GLY A 36 -8.42 3.51 -0.75
N GLU A 37 -7.47 4.45 -0.73
CA GLU A 37 -6.11 4.27 -1.26
C GLU A 37 -5.36 3.21 -0.43
N TYR A 38 -5.49 3.28 0.89
CA TYR A 38 -4.94 2.28 1.80
C TYR A 38 -5.51 0.89 1.52
N ILE A 39 -6.83 0.75 1.37
CA ILE A 39 -7.47 -0.54 1.09
C ILE A 39 -6.99 -1.12 -0.26
N GLN A 40 -6.87 -0.29 -1.30
CA GLN A 40 -6.39 -0.75 -2.61
C GLN A 40 -4.93 -1.22 -2.56
N MET A 41 -4.06 -0.51 -1.85
CA MET A 41 -2.64 -0.88 -1.72
C MET A 41 -2.44 -2.10 -0.81
N SER A 42 -3.05 -2.08 0.39
CA SER A 42 -2.94 -3.17 1.37
C SER A 42 -3.61 -4.47 0.89
N GLY A 43 -4.66 -4.36 0.08
CA GLY A 43 -5.35 -5.49 -0.55
C GLY A 43 -4.49 -6.30 -1.53
N ARG A 44 -3.27 -5.82 -1.85
CA ARG A 44 -2.28 -6.60 -2.62
C ARG A 44 -1.46 -7.54 -1.74
N ALA A 45 -1.57 -7.46 -0.42
CA ALA A 45 -0.91 -8.38 0.51
C ALA A 45 -1.64 -9.72 0.63
N GLY A 46 -0.90 -10.82 0.59
CA GLY A 46 -1.39 -12.18 0.65
C GLY A 46 -1.71 -12.76 -0.73
N ARG A 47 -1.01 -13.83 -1.11
CA ARG A 47 -1.31 -14.57 -2.35
C ARG A 47 -2.24 -15.74 -2.02
N ARG A 48 -3.44 -15.74 -2.61
CA ARG A 48 -4.44 -16.80 -2.43
C ARG A 48 -3.84 -18.18 -2.72
N GLY A 49 -3.96 -19.10 -1.76
CA GLY A 49 -3.47 -20.48 -1.87
C GLY A 49 -1.95 -20.65 -1.71
N LYS A 50 -1.19 -19.57 -1.45
CA LYS A 50 0.26 -19.63 -1.19
C LYS A 50 0.66 -19.09 0.18
N ASP A 51 -0.03 -18.07 0.66
CA ASP A 51 0.25 -17.44 1.95
C ASP A 51 -0.97 -17.62 2.87
N GLU A 52 -0.76 -18.02 4.14
CA GLU A 52 -1.83 -18.18 5.14
C GLU A 52 -2.48 -16.84 5.53
N ARG A 53 -1.70 -15.76 5.46
CA ARG A 53 -2.11 -14.40 5.78
C ARG A 53 -1.33 -13.39 4.93
N GLY A 54 -1.98 -12.28 4.59
CA GLY A 54 -1.32 -11.10 4.04
C GLY A 54 -0.73 -10.25 5.16
N ILE A 55 0.50 -9.77 4.98
CA ILE A 55 1.16 -8.89 5.96
C ILE A 55 1.24 -7.48 5.37
N CYS A 56 0.76 -6.50 6.12
CA CYS A 56 0.96 -5.08 5.82
C CYS A 56 1.80 -4.44 6.92
N ILE A 57 2.86 -3.73 6.53
CA ILE A 57 3.73 -3.00 7.44
C ILE A 57 3.64 -1.53 7.06
N ILE A 58 3.42 -0.66 8.05
CA ILE A 58 3.39 0.78 7.86
C ILE A 58 4.56 1.37 8.64
N MET A 59 5.44 2.08 7.93
CA MET A 59 6.46 2.91 8.55
C MET A 59 5.85 4.28 8.84
N ILE A 60 5.88 4.68 10.10
CA ILE A 60 5.43 5.97 10.58
C ILE A 60 6.66 6.71 11.07
N ASP A 61 6.83 7.94 10.59
CA ASP A 61 7.85 8.87 11.07
C ASP A 61 7.12 10.10 11.64
N GLU A 62 7.64 10.67 12.73
CA GLU A 62 7.02 11.78 13.48
C GLU A 62 7.38 13.18 12.94
N GLN A 63 7.93 13.29 11.72
CA GLN A 63 8.34 14.57 11.12
C GLN A 63 7.20 15.49 10.66
#